data_AF-A0A8T6WQM4-F1
#
_entry.id   AF-A0A8T6WQM4-F1
#
_cell.length_a   1.000
_cell.length_b   1.000
_cell.length_c   1.000
_cell.angle_alpha   90.00
_cell.angle_beta   90.00
_cell.angle_gamma   90.00
#
_symmetry.space_group_name_H-M   'P 1'
#
loop_
_entity.id
_entity.type
_entity.pdbx_description
1 polymer ?
#
loop_
_entity_poly.entity_id
_entity_poly.type
_entity_poly.pdbx_seq_one_letter_code
_entity_poly.pdbx_strand_id
1 'polypeptide(L)' 'MDISEKTAKEIYEKLKDKLEHYSEMAVNSADGLYYVEITYNGMLYSTELSILVSTAKEYKASCYIDNDANILTATIH' A
#
# COMPACT_ATOMS: atom_id res chain seq x y z
N MET A 1 -5.97 -4.07 -13.09
CA MET A 1 -5.12 -5.17 -13.56
C MET A 1 -4.80 -5.95 -12.31
N ASP A 2 -5.16 -7.21 -12.25
CA ASP A 2 -5.20 -7.95 -10.98
C ASP A 2 -3.78 -8.34 -10.56
N ILE A 3 -3.33 -7.94 -9.36
CA ILE A 3 -2.04 -8.38 -8.84
C ILE A 3 -2.14 -9.78 -8.20
N SER A 4 -1.12 -10.61 -8.45
CA SER A 4 -1.00 -11.94 -7.85
C SER A 4 -0.52 -11.87 -6.39
N GLU A 5 -0.74 -12.93 -5.61
CA GLU A 5 -0.20 -13.04 -4.24
C GLU A 5 1.30 -12.79 -4.17
N LYS A 6 2.05 -13.38 -5.12
CA LYS A 6 3.49 -13.22 -5.19
C LYS A 6 3.86 -11.74 -5.41
N THR A 7 3.16 -11.07 -6.32
CA THR A 7 3.35 -9.65 -6.61
C THR A 7 3.02 -8.79 -5.39
N ALA A 8 1.93 -9.08 -4.69
CA ALA A 8 1.57 -8.35 -3.47
C ALA A 8 2.62 -8.52 -2.36
N LYS A 9 3.21 -9.71 -2.20
CA LYS A 9 4.33 -9.94 -1.27
C LYS A 9 5.60 -9.18 -1.67
N GLU A 10 5.92 -9.11 -2.96
CA GLU A 10 7.06 -8.32 -3.46
C GLU A 10 6.85 -6.81 -3.20
N ILE A 11 5.64 -6.31 -3.44
CA ILE A 11 5.27 -4.92 -3.13
C ILE A 11 5.39 -4.67 -1.63
N TYR A 12 4.88 -5.58 -0.79
CA TYR A 12 4.95 -5.47 0.67
C TYR A 12 6.40 -5.31 1.17
N GLU A 13 7.32 -6.21 0.80
CA GLU A 13 8.71 -6.13 1.26
C GLU A 13 9.37 -4.82 0.80
N LYS A 14 9.08 -4.39 -0.42
CA LYS A 14 9.63 -3.15 -0.98
C LYS A 14 9.11 -1.89 -0.28
N LEU A 15 7.84 -1.88 0.11
CA LEU A 15 7.25 -0.77 0.84
C LEU A 15 7.72 -0.76 2.29
N LYS A 16 7.81 -1.93 2.92
CA LYS A 16 8.33 -2.11 4.27
C LYS A 16 9.75 -1.55 4.43
N ASP A 17 10.61 -1.70 3.42
CA ASP A 17 11.98 -1.17 3.43
C ASP A 17 12.06 0.35 3.19
N LYS A 18 11.03 0.95 2.58
CA LYS A 18 11.04 2.36 2.16
C LYS A 18 10.18 3.28 3.01
N LEU A 19 9.12 2.75 3.61
CA LEU A 19 8.18 3.49 4.43
C LEU A 19 8.63 3.40 5.88
N GLU A 20 9.03 4.54 6.44
CA GLU A 20 9.52 4.61 7.82
C GLU A 20 8.37 4.81 8.83
N HIS A 21 7.24 5.38 8.39
CA HIS A 21 6.19 5.89 9.27
C HIS A 21 4.82 5.22 9.08
N TYR A 22 4.76 3.89 8.94
CA TYR A 22 3.47 3.17 8.96
C TYR A 22 3.19 2.58 10.36
N SER A 23 1.92 2.46 10.72
CA SER A 23 1.49 1.80 11.96
C SER A 23 1.29 0.30 11.75
N GLU A 24 0.64 -0.06 10.64
CA GLU A 24 0.42 -1.46 10.26
C GLU A 24 0.56 -1.60 8.74
N MET A 25 0.97 -2.79 8.29
CA MET A 25 1.05 -3.14 6.89
C MET A 25 0.71 -4.62 6.72
N ALA A 26 -0.13 -4.97 5.76
CA ALA A 26 -0.54 -6.35 5.50
C ALA A 26 -0.75 -6.62 4.01
N VAL A 27 -0.56 -7.89 3.63
CA VAL A 27 -1.03 -8.41 2.35
C VAL A 27 -2.39 -9.05 2.58
N ASN A 28 -3.42 -8.49 1.97
CA ASN A 28 -4.81 -8.94 2.08
C ASN A 28 -5.31 -9.45 0.72
N SER A 29 -6.45 -10.14 0.75
CA SER A 29 -7.16 -10.52 -0.48
C SER A 29 -8.67 -10.36 -0.33
N ALA A 30 -9.30 -9.82 -1.36
CA ALA A 30 -10.74 -9.66 -1.46
C ALA A 30 -11.17 -9.92 -2.90
N ASP A 31 -12.27 -10.65 -3.08
CA ASP A 31 -12.84 -10.98 -4.40
C ASP A 31 -11.84 -11.60 -5.40
N GLY A 32 -10.85 -12.36 -4.89
CA GLY A 32 -9.79 -12.98 -5.70
C GLY A 32 -8.67 -12.03 -6.13
N LEU A 33 -8.72 -10.77 -5.71
CA LEU A 33 -7.66 -9.78 -5.89
C LEU A 33 -6.79 -9.74 -4.63
N TYR A 34 -5.46 -9.65 -4.83
CA TYR A 34 -4.53 -9.39 -3.74
C TYR A 34 -4.25 -7.90 -3.66
N TYR A 35 -3.98 -7.39 -2.47
CA TYR A 35 -3.59 -6.00 -2.29
C TYR A 35 -2.70 -5.84 -1.06
N VAL A 36 -1.90 -4.77 -1.07
CA VAL A 36 -1.13 -4.36 0.09
C VAL A 36 -1.85 -3.21 0.75
N GLU A 37 -2.22 -3.40 2.01
CA GLU A 37 -2.87 -2.40 2.85
C GLU A 37 -1.87 -1.83 3.85
N ILE A 38 -1.84 -0.51 3.99
CA ILE A 38 -0.89 0.21 4.82
C ILE A 38 -1.66 1.24 5.63
N THR A 39 -1.56 1.13 6.95
CA THR A 39 -2.32 1.94 7.89
C THR A 39 -1.38 2.92 8.57
N TYR A 40 -1.79 4.20 8.60
CA TYR A 40 -1.07 5.29 9.24
C TYR A 40 -1.94 5.85 10.37
N ASN A 41 -1.43 5.78 11.60
CA ASN A 41 -2.02 6.46 12.74
C ASN A 41 -1.52 7.92 12.78
N GLY A 42 -2.17 8.79 12.01
CA GLY A 42 -1.78 10.19 11.88
C GLY A 42 -1.74 10.66 10.42
N MET A 43 -0.64 11.30 10.03
CA MET A 43 -0.52 11.97 8.73
C MET A 43 0.40 11.20 7.78
N LEU A 44 -0.02 11.06 6.52
CA LEU A 44 0.82 10.54 5.45
C LEU A 44 1.67 11.69 4.88
N TYR A 45 3.00 11.64 5.03
CA TYR A 45 3.85 12.68 4.43
C TYR A 45 3.99 12.49 2.91
N SER A 46 4.38 13.56 2.23
CA SER A 46 4.52 13.61 0.77
C SER A 46 5.54 12.60 0.21
N THR A 47 6.55 12.25 1.00
CA THR A 47 7.55 11.23 0.70
C THR A 47 6.95 9.84 0.60
N GLU A 48 6.14 9.45 1.58
CA GLU A 48 5.44 8.17 1.66
C GLU A 48 4.41 8.07 0.54
N LEU A 49 3.65 9.15 0.29
CA LEU A 49 2.74 9.23 -0.84
C LEU A 49 3.45 8.97 -2.18
N SER A 50 4.63 9.57 -2.37
CA SER A 50 5.44 9.39 -3.57
C SER A 50 5.97 7.96 -3.70
N ILE A 51 6.37 7.33 -2.60
CA ILE A 51 6.81 5.93 -2.56
C ILE A 51 5.67 4.99 -2.94
N LEU A 52 4.47 5.20 -2.39
CA LEU A 52 3.27 4.42 -2.70
C LEU A 52 2.92 4.50 -4.18
N VAL A 53 2.79 5.71 -4.72
CA VAL A 53 2.44 5.93 -6.13
C VAL A 53 3.52 5.41 -7.09
N SER A 54 4.80 5.58 -6.75
CA SER A 54 5.92 5.06 -7.55
C SER A 54 5.92 3.54 -7.58
N THR A 55 5.74 2.90 -6.42
CA THR A 55 5.66 1.44 -6.31
C THR A 55 4.46 0.91 -7.08
N ALA A 56 3.28 1.48 -6.92
CA ALA A 56 2.10 1.06 -7.68
C ALA A 56 2.34 1.11 -9.21
N LYS A 57 2.95 2.20 -9.71
CA LYS A 57 3.30 2.34 -11.13
C LYS A 57 4.28 1.29 -11.62
N GLU A 58 5.29 0.93 -10.83
CA GLU A 58 6.29 -0.08 -11.19
C GLU A 58 5.64 -1.44 -11.46
N TYR A 59 4.66 -1.82 -10.65
CA TYR A 59 3.96 -3.09 -10.75
C TYR A 59 2.70 -3.03 -11.61
N LYS A 60 2.42 -1.89 -12.27
CA LYS A 60 1.16 -1.64 -13.01
C LYS A 60 -0.09 -1.85 -12.14
N ALA A 61 0.05 -1.61 -10.84
CA ALA A 61 -0.99 -1.65 -9.84
C ALA A 61 -1.66 -0.26 -9.73
N SER A 62 -2.86 -0.25 -9.18
CA SER A 62 -3.59 0.97 -8.82
C SER A 62 -3.41 1.24 -7.32
N CYS A 63 -3.44 2.51 -6.94
CA CYS A 63 -3.25 2.96 -5.57
C CYS A 63 -4.48 3.75 -5.14
N TYR A 64 -5.08 3.35 -4.02
CA TYR A 64 -6.20 4.03 -3.38
C TYR A 64 -5.77 4.52 -2.01
N ILE A 65 -6.31 5.67 -1.59
CA ILE A 65 -6.06 6.24 -0.27
C ILE A 65 -7.41 6.57 0.34
N ASP A 66 -7.70 5.93 1.46
CA ASP A 66 -8.86 6.21 2.29
C ASP A 66 -8.47 7.08 3.48
N ASN A 67 -9.38 7.95 3.87
CA ASN A 67 -9.22 8.82 5.03
C ASN A 67 -10.46 8.67 5.92
N ASP A 68 -10.39 7.71 6.83
CA ASP A 68 -11.40 7.52 7.89
C ASP A 68 -10.91 8.21 9.18
N ALA A 69 -11.79 8.45 10.15
CA ALA A 69 -11.57 9.25 11.35
C ALA A 69 -10.21 9.02 12.05
N ASN A 70 -9.21 9.82 11.65
CA ASN A 70 -7.80 9.82 12.11
C ASN A 70 -6.92 8.64 11.66
N ILE A 71 -7.39 7.81 10.73
CA ILE A 71 -6.63 6.71 10.13
C ILE A 71 -6.57 6.92 8.62
N LEU A 72 -5.35 6.99 8.09
CA LEU A 72 -5.12 6.99 6.66
C LEU A 72 -4.73 5.57 6.23
N THR A 73 -5.47 5.01 5.28
CA THR A 73 -5.20 3.68 4.72
C THR A 73 -4.81 3.81 3.26
N ALA A 74 -3.64 3.32 2.88
CA ALA A 74 -3.23 3.21 1.49
C ALA A 74 -3.34 1.75 1.04
N THR A 75 -4.02 1.53 -0.08
CA THR A 75 -4.22 0.20 -0.67
C THR A 75 -3.63 0.16 -2.07
N ILE A 76 -2.75 -0.80 -2.34
CA ILE A 76 -2.20 -1.06 -3.67
C ILE A 76 -2.73 -2.39 -4.20
N HIS A 77 -3.48 -2.35 -5.31
CA HIS A 77 -4.17 -3.50 -5.92
C HIS A 77 -3.88 -3.66 -7.42
#